data_AF-A0A1Z5L8U9-F1
#
_entry.id   AF-A0A1Z5L8U9-F1
#
_cell.length_a   1.000
_cell.length_b   1.000
_cell.length_c   1.000
_cell.angle_alpha   90.00
_cell.angle_beta   90.00
_cell.angle_gamma   90.00
#
_symmetry.space_group_name_H-M   'P 1'
#
loop_
_entity.id
_entity.type
_entity.pdbx_description
1 polymer ?
#
loop_
_entity_poly.entity_id
_entity_poly.type
_entity_poly.pdbx_seq_one_letter_code
_entity_poly.pdbx_strand_id
1 'polypeptide(L)'
;MVREDKTAWKSNYFLRLVQLLDEYPKCSMVQLLDEYPKCFIVGVDNVHPKQMQTIRISLRNHASLLMGKNTMIRKAIRGHLENNPALEKLLPHIKGNVGFVFTKEDLTEVREKILDNKVKAPARAGALAPLDVMIPPQ
;
A
#
# COMPACT_ATOMS: atom_id res chain seq x y z
N MET A 1 -20.98 -19.18 3.94
CA MET A 1 -20.73 -17.73 3.83
C MET A 1 -21.75 -17.15 2.84
N VAL A 2 -22.76 -16.44 3.35
CA VAL A 2 -23.89 -15.96 2.55
C VAL A 2 -23.41 -14.87 1.59
N ARG A 3 -23.80 -14.94 0.31
CA ARG A 3 -23.57 -13.88 -0.67
C ARG A 3 -24.46 -12.69 -0.32
N GLU A 4 -23.96 -11.77 0.50
CA GLU A 4 -24.61 -10.47 0.71
C GLU A 4 -24.54 -9.61 -0.56
N ASP A 5 -25.54 -8.73 -0.72
CA ASP A 5 -25.55 -7.72 -1.78
C ASP A 5 -24.31 -6.83 -1.73
N LYS A 6 -23.75 -6.55 -2.90
CA LYS A 6 -22.47 -5.82 -3.07
C LYS A 6 -22.47 -4.42 -2.43
N THR A 7 -23.64 -3.80 -2.30
CA THR A 7 -23.87 -2.52 -1.62
C THR A 7 -23.82 -2.68 -0.10
N ALA A 8 -24.54 -3.65 0.45
CA ALA A 8 -24.55 -3.97 1.88
C ALA A 8 -23.17 -4.41 2.39
N TRP A 9 -22.44 -5.21 1.58
CA TRP A 9 -21.07 -5.60 1.91
C TRP A 9 -20.12 -4.39 1.97
N LYS A 10 -20.27 -3.43 1.05
CA LYS A 10 -19.44 -2.21 1.05
C LYS A 10 -19.74 -1.31 2.24
N SER A 11 -21.02 -1.15 2.62
CA SER A 11 -21.39 -0.35 3.79
C SER A 11 -20.91 -1.03 5.07
N ASN A 12 -21.08 -2.35 5.22
CA ASN A 12 -20.60 -3.09 6.38
C ASN A 12 -19.07 -3.11 6.48
N TYR A 13 -18.38 -3.25 5.34
CA TYR A 13 -16.92 -3.11 5.30
C TYR A 13 -16.48 -1.71 5.70
N PHE A 14 -17.17 -0.66 5.22
CA PHE A 14 -16.87 0.71 5.57
C PHE A 14 -17.15 1.01 7.05
N LEU A 15 -18.26 0.52 7.59
CA LEU A 15 -18.60 0.65 9.01
C LEU A 15 -17.60 -0.08 9.90
N ARG A 16 -17.20 -1.31 9.55
CA ARG A 16 -16.14 -2.04 10.26
C ARG A 16 -14.80 -1.31 10.16
N LEU A 17 -14.50 -0.72 9.01
CA LEU A 17 -13.29 0.07 8.83
C LEU A 17 -13.32 1.30 9.75
N VAL A 18 -14.41 2.07 9.75
CA VAL A 18 -14.57 3.26 10.62
C VAL A 18 -14.51 2.88 12.09
N GLN A 19 -15.20 1.81 12.52
CA GLN A 19 -15.12 1.30 13.90
C GLN A 19 -13.69 0.91 14.29
N LEU A 20 -12.96 0.22 13.40
CA LEU A 20 -11.55 -0.12 13.62
C LEU A 20 -10.64 1.12 13.62
N LEU A 21 -11.03 2.19 12.94
CA LEU A 21 -10.33 3.47 12.94
C LEU A 21 -10.60 4.29 14.21
N ASP A 22 -11.80 4.20 14.78
CA ASP A 22 -12.18 4.85 16.03
C ASP A 22 -11.58 4.12 17.25
N GLU A 23 -11.49 2.79 17.20
CA GLU A 23 -10.91 1.94 18.27
C GLU A 23 -9.37 1.91 18.22
N TYR A 24 -8.76 2.07 17.04
CA TYR A 24 -7.33 2.28 16.85
C TYR A 24 -7.08 3.64 16.17
N PRO A 25 -6.92 4.74 16.93
CA PRO A 25 -6.85 6.12 16.41
C PRO A 25 -5.59 6.46 15.60
N LYS A 26 -4.84 5.46 15.12
CA LYS A 26 -3.57 5.62 14.38
C LYS A 26 -3.64 5.23 12.90
N CYS A 27 -4.75 4.71 12.41
CA CYS A 27 -4.76 3.96 11.14
C CYS A 27 -5.55 4.62 10.00
N SER A 28 -6.17 5.78 10.22
CA SER A 28 -6.95 6.39 9.15
C SER A 28 -6.00 7.04 8.15
N MET A 29 -6.24 6.84 6.86
CA MET A 29 -5.41 7.44 5.80
C MET A 29 -5.27 8.95 6.00
N VAL A 30 -6.34 9.59 6.50
CA VAL A 30 -6.39 11.00 6.86
C VAL A 30 -5.37 11.35 7.94
N GLN A 31 -5.41 10.67 9.08
CA GLN A 31 -4.43 10.89 10.15
C GLN A 31 -3.00 10.59 9.69
N LEU A 32 -2.81 9.55 8.86
CA LEU A 32 -1.49 9.22 8.33
C LEU A 32 -0.97 10.29 7.35
N LEU A 33 -1.85 10.94 6.59
CA LEU A 33 -1.47 12.04 5.70
C LEU A 33 -1.08 13.30 6.48
N ASP A 34 -1.72 13.56 7.62
CA ASP A 34 -1.40 14.69 8.49
C ASP A 34 -0.18 14.42 9.37
N GLU A 35 0.00 13.18 9.82
CA GLU A 35 1.08 12.79 10.74
C GLU A 35 2.42 12.58 10.00
N TYR A 36 2.40 12.10 8.75
CA TYR A 36 3.59 11.75 8.00
C TYR A 36 3.79 12.66 6.78
N PRO A 37 4.83 13.51 6.76
CA PRO A 37 5.03 14.46 5.67
C PRO A 37 5.51 13.80 4.35
N LYS A 38 6.04 12.57 4.43
CA LYS A 38 6.63 11.86 3.30
C LYS A 38 5.85 10.57 3.04
N CYS A 39 5.60 10.26 1.77
CA CYS A 39 4.93 9.03 1.36
C CYS A 39 5.55 8.41 0.10
N PHE A 40 5.53 7.07 0.04
CA PHE A 40 5.85 6.29 -1.15
C PHE A 40 4.59 5.67 -1.75
N ILE A 41 4.55 5.63 -3.08
CA ILE A 41 3.61 4.83 -3.85
C ILE A 41 4.35 3.58 -4.31
N VAL A 42 3.87 2.41 -3.91
CA VAL A 42 4.53 1.11 -4.18
C VAL A 42 3.59 0.21 -4.97
N GLY A 43 4.04 -0.32 -6.11
CA GLY A 43 3.32 -1.35 -6.86
C GLY A 43 3.52 -2.73 -6.23
N VAL A 44 2.44 -3.50 -6.07
CA VAL A 44 2.42 -4.77 -5.30
C VAL A 44 1.99 -5.96 -6.18
N ASP A 45 2.20 -5.90 -7.50
CA ASP A 45 1.71 -6.92 -8.43
C ASP A 45 2.35 -8.30 -8.27
N ASN A 46 3.66 -8.35 -7.96
CA ASN A 46 4.44 -9.59 -7.89
C ASN A 46 4.84 -9.98 -6.47
N VAL A 47 4.04 -9.59 -5.47
CA VAL A 47 4.37 -9.79 -4.06
C VAL A 47 3.48 -10.85 -3.45
N HIS A 48 4.07 -11.84 -2.79
CA HIS A 48 3.34 -12.84 -2.02
C HIS A 48 2.85 -12.28 -0.68
N PRO A 49 1.71 -12.73 -0.15
CA PRO A 49 1.20 -12.27 1.15
C PRO A 49 2.20 -12.40 2.31
N LYS A 50 2.98 -13.50 2.31
CA LYS A 50 4.04 -13.72 3.32
C LYS A 50 5.16 -12.68 3.23
N GLN A 51 5.52 -12.23 2.04
CA GLN A 51 6.52 -11.18 1.84
C GLN A 51 6.00 -9.85 2.41
N MET A 52 4.74 -9.51 2.16
CA MET A 52 4.11 -8.31 2.73
C MET A 52 4.09 -8.35 4.27
N GLN A 53 3.89 -9.51 4.87
CA GLN A 53 3.96 -9.66 6.32
C GLN A 53 5.37 -9.39 6.85
N THR A 54 6.40 -9.96 6.20
CA THR A 54 7.81 -9.71 6.57
C THR A 54 8.17 -8.22 6.41
N ILE A 55 7.76 -7.59 5.31
CA ILE A 55 7.95 -6.16 5.05
C ILE A 55 7.27 -5.32 6.15
N ARG A 56 6.04 -5.68 6.55
CA ARG A 56 5.34 -4.99 7.64
C ARG A 56 6.04 -5.12 8.99
N ILE A 57 6.67 -6.26 9.26
CA ILE A 57 7.46 -6.47 10.49
C ILE A 57 8.73 -5.62 10.45
N SER A 58 9.44 -5.61 9.31
CA SER A 58 10.67 -4.83 9.12
C SER A 58 10.43 -3.32 9.16
N LEU A 59 9.29 -2.86 8.65
CA LEU A 59 8.90 -1.45 8.65
C LEU A 59 8.31 -0.98 9.98
N ARG A 60 8.10 -1.87 10.95
CA ARG A 60 7.49 -1.51 12.24
C ARG A 60 8.32 -0.41 12.92
N ASN A 61 7.63 0.60 13.47
CA ASN A 61 8.20 1.80 14.11
C ASN A 61 8.85 2.83 13.16
N HIS A 62 9.30 2.41 11.98
CA HIS A 62 9.92 3.27 10.97
C HIS A 62 8.90 3.85 9.98
N ALA A 63 7.95 3.01 9.56
CA ALA A 63 6.96 3.34 8.54
C ALA A 63 5.64 2.61 8.75
N SER A 64 4.54 3.22 8.31
CA SER A 64 3.24 2.56 8.25
C SER A 64 2.86 2.23 6.82
N LEU A 65 2.51 0.97 6.56
CA LEU A 65 2.06 0.50 5.25
C LEU A 65 0.53 0.41 5.21
N LEU A 66 -0.08 1.16 4.30
CA LEU A 66 -1.52 1.16 4.05
C LEU A 66 -1.81 0.59 2.66
N MET A 67 -2.70 -0.38 2.62
CA MET A 67 -3.33 -0.84 1.38
C MET A 67 -4.82 -0.51 1.44
N GLY A 68 -5.36 -0.02 0.34
CA GLY A 68 -6.77 0.32 0.29
C GLY A 68 -7.27 0.32 -1.14
N LYS A 69 -8.60 0.35 -1.27
CA LYS A 69 -9.24 0.37 -2.58
C LYS A 69 -9.02 1.74 -3.24
N ASN A 70 -8.51 1.74 -4.47
CA ASN A 70 -8.20 2.96 -5.23
C ASN A 70 -9.34 3.98 -5.25
N THR A 71 -10.60 3.53 -5.35
CA THR A 71 -11.76 4.44 -5.34
C THR A 71 -11.95 5.17 -4.01
N MET A 72 -11.68 4.49 -2.90
CA MET A 72 -11.79 5.05 -1.55
C MET A 72 -10.64 6.01 -1.28
N ILE A 73 -9.43 5.60 -1.66
CA ILE A 73 -8.21 6.39 -1.51
C ILE A 73 -8.31 7.71 -2.29
N ARG A 74 -8.77 7.67 -3.55
CA ARG A 74 -8.97 8.89 -4.34
C ARG A 74 -10.02 9.82 -3.72
N LYS A 75 -11.07 9.27 -3.12
CA LYS A 75 -12.09 10.07 -2.44
C LYS A 75 -11.52 10.75 -1.19
N ALA A 76 -10.72 10.03 -0.39
CA ALA A 76 -10.06 10.59 0.79
C ALA A 76 -9.08 11.71 0.42
N ILE A 77 -8.23 11.50 -0.60
CA ILE A 77 -7.29 12.52 -1.07
C ILE A 77 -8.01 13.78 -1.57
N ARG A 78 -9.11 13.61 -2.33
CA ARG A 78 -9.91 14.76 -2.81
C ARG A 78 -10.54 15.54 -1.66
N GLY A 79 -10.94 14.87 -0.57
CA GLY A 79 -11.45 15.51 0.63
C GLY A 79 -10.39 16.32 1.40
N HIS A 80 -9.12 15.97 1.28
CA HIS A 80 -7.98 16.66 1.93
C HIS A 80 -7.24 17.64 1.03
N LEU A 81 -7.75 17.90 -0.17
CA LEU A 81 -7.09 18.77 -1.13
C LEU A 81 -6.99 20.23 -0.63
N GLU A 82 -7.93 20.65 0.22
CA GLU A 82 -7.95 21.98 0.84
C GLU A 82 -6.77 22.20 1.80
N ASN A 83 -6.30 21.14 2.48
CA ASN A 83 -5.18 21.23 3.42
C ASN A 83 -3.82 21.13 2.73
N ASN A 84 -3.73 20.32 1.67
CA ASN A 84 -2.48 20.11 0.96
C ASN A 84 -2.69 19.90 -0.56
N PRO A 85 -2.52 20.94 -1.39
CA PRO A 85 -2.74 20.86 -2.83
C PRO A 85 -1.71 19.97 -3.54
N ALA A 86 -0.57 19.65 -2.90
CA ALA A 86 0.42 18.76 -3.48
C ALA A 86 -0.09 17.32 -3.70
N LEU A 87 -1.13 16.91 -2.95
CA LEU A 87 -1.71 15.58 -3.04
C LEU A 87 -2.44 15.33 -4.38
N GLU A 88 -2.82 16.37 -5.12
CA GLU A 88 -3.43 16.23 -6.44
C GLU A 88 -2.52 15.48 -7.42
N LYS A 89 -1.21 15.72 -7.31
CA LYS A 89 -0.18 15.09 -8.15
C LYS A 89 -0.12 13.57 -7.94
N LEU A 90 -0.62 13.05 -6.82
CA LEU A 90 -0.64 11.62 -6.53
C LEU A 90 -1.78 10.89 -7.25
N LEU A 91 -2.90 11.56 -7.53
CA LEU A 91 -4.09 10.97 -8.17
C LEU A 91 -3.80 10.18 -9.47
N PRO A 92 -2.98 10.67 -10.42
CA PRO A 92 -2.69 9.92 -11.65
C PRO A 92 -1.90 8.62 -11.42
N HIS A 93 -1.14 8.53 -10.31
CA HIS A 93 -0.29 7.38 -9.99
C HIS A 93 -1.05 6.25 -9.26
N ILE A 94 -2.29 6.50 -8.81
CA ILE A 94 -3.10 5.52 -8.08
C ILE A 94 -3.87 4.64 -9.07
N LYS A 95 -3.15 3.76 -9.77
CA LYS A 95 -3.66 2.81 -10.76
C LYS A 95 -3.02 1.43 -10.56
N GLY A 96 -3.79 0.37 -10.78
CA GLY A 96 -3.33 -1.00 -10.55
C GLY A 96 -3.35 -1.40 -9.09
N ASN A 97 -2.51 -2.38 -8.72
CA ASN A 97 -2.36 -2.87 -7.36
C ASN A 97 -1.27 -2.04 -6.64
N VAL A 98 -1.70 -0.99 -5.95
CA VAL A 98 -0.80 0.00 -5.31
C VAL A 98 -1.02 0.03 -3.81
N GLY A 99 0.09 0.16 -3.08
CA GLY A 99 0.14 0.42 -1.64
C GLY A 99 0.80 1.76 -1.35
N PHE A 100 0.51 2.30 -0.17
CA PHE A 100 1.12 3.50 0.36
C PHE A 100 2.01 3.14 1.55
N VAL A 101 3.20 3.74 1.60
CA VAL A 101 4.08 3.65 2.77
C VAL A 101 4.32 5.07 3.26
N PHE A 102 3.94 5.35 4.50
CA PHE A 102 4.08 6.64 5.16
C PHE A 102 5.25 6.60 6.14
N THR A 103 6.10 7.63 6.12
CA THR A 103 7.37 7.66 6.84
C THR A 103 7.68 9.06 7.37
N LYS A 104 8.23 9.16 8.58
CA LYS A 104 8.83 10.42 9.09
C LYS A 104 10.34 10.46 8.85
N GLU A 105 10.94 9.28 8.69
CA GLU A 105 12.37 9.06 8.47
C GLU A 105 12.82 9.49 7.06
N ASP A 106 14.09 9.22 6.77
CA ASP A 106 14.68 9.52 5.48
C ASP A 106 14.27 8.54 4.39
N LEU A 107 14.05 9.10 3.20
CA LEU A 107 13.52 8.38 2.03
C LEU A 107 14.49 7.29 1.55
N THR A 108 15.79 7.54 1.67
CA THR A 108 16.85 6.62 1.26
C THR A 108 16.85 5.36 2.11
N GLU A 109 16.85 5.51 3.44
CA GLU A 109 16.87 4.39 4.37
C GLU A 109 15.63 3.50 4.24
N VAL A 110 14.44 4.11 4.14
CA VAL A 110 13.20 3.33 3.98
C VAL A 110 13.17 2.62 2.64
N ARG A 111 13.69 3.25 1.58
CA ARG A 111 13.79 2.61 0.26
C ARG A 111 14.73 1.40 0.31
N GLU A 112 15.87 1.51 0.97
CA GLU A 112 16.80 0.38 1.17
C GLU A 112 16.13 -0.75 1.95
N LYS A 113 15.50 -0.45 3.10
CA LYS A 113 14.74 -1.46 3.88
C LYS A 113 13.66 -2.16 3.06
N ILE A 114 12.99 -1.45 2.14
CA ILE A 114 11.98 -2.05 1.25
C ILE A 114 12.66 -2.97 0.21
N LEU A 115 13.78 -2.54 -0.38
CA LEU A 115 14.49 -3.28 -1.43
C LEU A 115 15.25 -4.49 -0.90
N ASP A 116 15.79 -4.42 0.32
CA ASP A 116 16.52 -5.51 0.97
C ASP A 116 15.65 -6.75 1.19
N ASN A 117 14.35 -6.53 1.40
CA ASN A 117 13.36 -7.60 1.58
C ASN A 117 12.89 -8.25 0.26
N LYS A 118 13.67 -8.11 -0.83
CA LYS A 118 13.36 -8.73 -2.12
C LYS A 118 13.60 -10.24 -2.07
N VAL A 119 12.51 -11.00 -2.02
CA VAL A 119 12.54 -12.47 -2.02
C VAL A 119 12.56 -13.00 -3.45
N LYS A 120 13.53 -13.88 -3.74
CA LYS A 120 13.60 -14.60 -5.02
C LYS A 120 12.38 -15.52 -5.14
N ALA A 121 11.63 -15.37 -6.22
CA ALA A 121 10.48 -16.21 -6.55
C ALA A 121 10.71 -16.91 -7.89
N PRO A 122 10.22 -18.14 -8.08
CA PRO A 122 10.31 -18.82 -9.37
C PRO A 122 9.50 -18.05 -10.42
N ALA A 123 9.96 -18.12 -11.68
CA ALA A 123 9.24 -17.53 -12.80
C ALA A 123 7.86 -18.19 -12.97
N ARG A 124 6.83 -17.38 -13.23
CA ARG A 124 5.47 -17.86 -13.49
C ARG A 124 5.22 -17.89 -15.00
N ALA A 125 4.62 -18.97 -15.49
CA ALA A 125 4.21 -19.07 -16.89
C ALA A 125 3.28 -17.91 -17.26
N GLY A 126 3.53 -17.26 -18.41
CA GLY A 126 2.76 -16.12 -18.90
C GLY A 126 3.09 -14.75 -18.28
N ALA A 127 4.01 -14.68 -17.31
CA ALA A 127 4.50 -13.41 -16.79
C ALA A 127 5.66 -12.86 -17.64
N LEU A 128 5.71 -11.54 -17.84
CA LEU A 128 6.86 -10.89 -18.46
C LEU A 128 8.07 -11.01 -17.51
N ALA A 129 9.20 -11.50 -18.04
CA ALA A 129 10.42 -11.65 -17.26
C ALA A 129 10.97 -10.27 -16.85
N PRO A 130 11.20 -10.01 -15.55
CA PRO A 130 11.74 -8.73 -15.09
C PRO A 130 13.28 -8.63 -15.23
N LEU A 131 13.95 -9.77 -15.45
CA LEU A 131 15.40 -9.89 -15.56
C LEU A 131 15.70 -10.93 -16.66
N ASP A 132 16.88 -10.84 -17.25
CA ASP A 132 17.35 -11.82 -18.23
C ASP A 132 17.48 -13.21 -17.58
N VAL A 133 16.96 -14.23 -18.27
CA VAL A 133 16.97 -15.62 -17.82
C VAL A 133 18.00 -16.38 -18.64
N MET A 134 19.07 -16.83 -17.99
CA MET A 134 20.17 -17.60 -18.60
C MET A 134 20.23 -19.00 -18.02
N ILE A 135 20.45 -20.00 -18.89
CA ILE A 135 20.68 -21.39 -18.49
C ILE A 135 22.19 -21.65 -18.59
N PRO A 136 22.88 -22.08 -17.52
CA PRO A 136 24.31 -22.38 -17.59
C PRO A 136 24.57 -23.57 -18.51
N PRO A 137 25.71 -23.58 -19.24
CA PRO A 137 26.12 -24.76 -20.02
C PRO A 137 26.37 -25.95 -19.10
N GLN A 138 26.11 -27.14 -19.62
CA GLN A 138 26.17 -28.41 -18.88
C GLN A 138 27.60 -28.94 -18.74
#